data_AF-A0A2E1ERS5-F1
#
_entry.id   AF-A0A2E1ERS5-F1
#
_cell.length_a   1.000
_cell.length_b   1.000
_cell.length_c   1.000
_cell.angle_alpha   90.00
_cell.angle_beta   90.00
_cell.angle_gamma   90.00
#
_symmetry.space_group_name_H-M   'P 1'
#
loop_
_entity.id
_entity.type
_entity.pdbx_description
1 polymer ?
#
loop_
_entity_poly.entity_id
_entity_poly.type
_entity_poly.pdbx_seq_one_letter_code
_entity_poly.pdbx_strand_id
1 'polypeptide(L)'
;MIVDNIDADLSALIEVIPKPIQDKLLLNKEVNDLLEVVLDLGRLPEARFLNKTELLDVKEVNSKDIDFALSKIGIFGADNRAGLERTLHRISAIRNRSGKIV
;
A
#
# COMPACT_ATOMS: atom_id res chain seq x y z
N MET A 1 2.80 -7.02 22.06
CA MET A 1 3.04 -5.56 22.19
C MET A 1 2.26 -4.94 21.04
N ILE A 2 1.05 -4.44 21.33
CA ILE A 2 0.23 -3.77 20.32
C ILE A 2 0.85 -2.39 20.15
N VAL A 3 1.12 -2.01 18.91
CA VAL A 3 1.63 -0.68 18.55
C VAL A 3 0.64 0.36 19.05
N ASP A 4 1.02 1.06 20.12
CA ASP A 4 0.22 2.13 20.69
C ASP A 4 0.31 3.35 19.76
N ASN A 5 -0.82 3.68 19.17
CA ASN A 5 -1.11 4.89 18.38
C ASN A 5 -0.58 4.89 16.93
N ILE A 6 -1.28 4.17 16.06
CA ILE A 6 -1.21 4.34 14.60
C ILE A 6 -2.00 5.61 14.27
N ASP A 7 -1.36 6.59 13.61
CA ASP A 7 -2.04 7.81 13.12
C ASP A 7 -3.26 7.42 12.24
N ALA A 8 -4.31 8.24 12.23
CA ALA A 8 -5.47 8.05 11.36
C ALA A 8 -5.06 7.95 9.87
N ASP A 9 -4.04 8.70 9.48
CA ASP A 9 -3.47 8.67 8.14
C ASP A 9 -2.80 7.33 7.80
N LEU A 10 -2.00 6.81 8.73
CA LEU A 10 -1.36 5.50 8.59
C LEU A 10 -2.40 4.37 8.61
N SER A 11 -3.43 4.50 9.44
CA SER A 11 -4.55 3.56 9.48
C SER A 11 -5.26 3.49 8.12
N ALA A 12 -5.55 4.65 7.52
CA ALA A 12 -6.17 4.73 6.20
C ALA A 12 -5.30 4.10 5.11
N LEU A 13 -3.97 4.26 5.17
CA LEU A 13 -3.04 3.59 4.26
C LEU A 13 -3.08 2.06 4.43
N ILE A 14 -3.07 1.56 5.67
CA ILE A 14 -3.09 0.11 5.93
C ILE A 14 -4.42 -0.51 5.47
N GLU A 15 -5.54 0.18 5.61
CA GLU A 15 -6.86 -0.33 5.25
C GLU A 15 -7.05 -0.61 3.76
N VAL A 16 -6.32 0.08 2.87
CA VAL A 16 -6.41 -0.13 1.42
C VAL A 16 -5.50 -1.24 0.90
N ILE A 17 -4.67 -1.81 1.77
CA ILE A 17 -3.71 -2.85 1.41
C ILE A 17 -4.33 -4.25 1.61
N PRO A 18 -4.01 -5.27 0.80
CA PRO A 18 -4.46 -6.64 1.04
C PRO A 18 -4.08 -7.19 2.43
N LYS A 19 -5.00 -7.95 3.05
CA LYS A 19 -4.87 -8.45 4.43
C LYS A 19 -3.54 -9.13 4.77
N PRO A 20 -2.96 -10.03 3.95
CA PRO A 20 -1.68 -10.67 4.28
C PRO A 20 -0.52 -9.68 4.45
N ILE A 21 -0.56 -8.58 3.71
CA ILE A 21 0.44 -7.52 3.75
C ILE A 21 0.21 -6.63 4.97
N GLN A 22 -1.05 -6.29 5.27
CA GLN A 22 -1.41 -5.57 6.50
C GLN A 22 -0.87 -6.28 7.74
N ASP A 23 -1.06 -7.60 7.82
CA ASP A 23 -0.65 -8.38 8.99
C ASP A 23 0.88 -8.32 9.19
N LYS A 24 1.67 -8.33 8.11
CA LYS A 24 3.13 -8.16 8.20
C LYS A 24 3.53 -6.75 8.64
N LEU A 25 2.86 -5.73 8.11
CA LEU A 25 3.13 -4.34 8.48
C LEU A 25 2.83 -4.09 9.95
N LEU A 26 1.68 -4.56 10.46
CA LEU A 26 1.26 -4.39 11.86
C LEU A 26 2.13 -5.16 12.86
N LEU A 27 2.82 -6.22 12.41
CA LEU A 27 3.81 -6.93 13.22
C LEU A 27 5.18 -6.24 13.24
N ASN A 28 5.41 -5.28 12.33
CA ASN A 28 6.66 -4.54 12.25
C ASN A 28 6.70 -3.47 13.34
N LYS A 29 7.80 -3.44 14.12
CA LYS A 29 7.98 -2.47 15.20
C LYS A 29 8.13 -1.03 14.69
N GLU A 30 8.53 -0.87 13.43
CA GLU A 30 8.77 0.42 12.78
C GLU A 30 7.57 0.86 11.92
N VAL A 31 6.39 0.24 12.07
CA VAL A 31 5.20 0.55 11.26
C VAL A 31 4.81 2.03 11.30
N ASN A 32 5.07 2.72 12.41
CA ASN A 32 4.81 4.16 12.53
C ASN A 32 5.69 5.02 11.62
N ASP A 33 6.82 4.48 11.13
CA ASP A 33 7.72 5.15 10.19
C ASP A 33 7.44 4.75 8.74
N LEU A 34 6.34 4.03 8.47
CA LEU A 34 5.96 3.59 7.12
C LEU A 34 5.60 4.80 6.24
N LEU A 35 6.27 4.90 5.10
CA LEU A 35 6.06 5.95 4.10
C LEU A 35 5.17 5.48 2.95
N GLU A 36 5.46 4.30 2.39
CA GLU A 36 4.70 3.74 1.28
C GLU A 36 4.82 2.22 1.19
N VAL A 37 3.86 1.61 0.50
CA VAL A 37 3.85 0.18 0.17
C VAL A 37 3.72 0.03 -1.33
N VAL A 38 4.66 -0.69 -1.94
CA VAL A 38 4.74 -0.92 -3.38
C VAL A 38 4.18 -2.31 -3.69
N LEU A 39 3.20 -2.35 -4.59
CA LEU A 39 2.54 -3.57 -5.04
C LEU A 39 2.81 -3.79 -6.53
N ASP A 40 3.87 -4.52 -6.85
CA ASP A 40 4.22 -4.85 -8.23
C ASP A 40 3.72 -6.25 -8.58
N LEU A 41 2.87 -6.38 -9.61
CA LEU A 41 2.35 -7.67 -10.07
C LEU A 41 3.48 -8.69 -10.35
N GLY A 42 3.40 -9.86 -9.70
CA GLY A 42 4.38 -10.93 -9.83
C GLY A 42 5.66 -10.72 -9.02
N ARG A 43 5.66 -9.81 -8.04
CA ARG A 43 6.78 -9.58 -7.12
C ARG A 43 6.32 -9.63 -5.67
N LEU A 44 7.27 -9.82 -4.77
CA LEU A 44 7.02 -9.62 -3.34
C LEU A 44 6.66 -8.15 -3.08
N PRO A 45 5.67 -7.86 -2.23
CA PRO A 45 5.39 -6.49 -1.80
C PRO A 45 6.61 -5.87 -1.12
N GLU A 46 6.78 -4.57 -1.30
CA GLU A 46 7.86 -3.81 -0.68
C GLU A 46 7.27 -2.74 0.26
N ALA A 47 7.76 -2.66 1.49
CA ALA A 47 7.45 -1.61 2.43
C ALA A 47 8.64 -0.65 2.55
N ARG A 48 8.37 0.65 2.41
CA ARG A 48 9.38 1.70 2.60
C ARG A 48 9.09 2.45 3.87
N PHE A 49 10.08 2.49 4.74
CA PHE A 49 10.09 3.21 6.00
C PHE A 49 11.07 4.39 5.90
N LEU A 50 11.02 5.32 6.85
CA LEU A 50 11.90 6.49 6.89
C LEU A 50 13.40 6.16 6.70
N ASN A 51 13.86 5.06 7.30
CA ASN A 51 15.28 4.70 7.34
C ASN A 51 15.63 3.43 6.56
N LYS A 52 14.64 2.70 6.02
CA LYS A 52 14.89 1.40 5.39
C LYS A 52 13.80 1.01 4.39
N THR A 53 14.12 0.00 3.59
CA THR A 53 13.17 -0.67 2.70
C THR A 53 13.22 -2.16 2.98
N GLU A 54 12.06 -2.80 3.00
CA GLU A 54 11.91 -4.22 3.36
C GLU A 54 10.97 -4.92 2.37
N LEU A 55 11.41 -6.04 1.80
CA LEU A 55 10.52 -6.95 1.10
C LEU A 55 9.70 -7.73 2.13
N LEU A 56 8.38 -7.70 1.97
CA LEU A 56 7.47 -8.38 2.87
C LEU A 56 7.40 -9.86 2.48
N ASP A 57 7.77 -10.72 3.42
CA ASP A 57 7.74 -12.18 3.27
C ASP A 57 6.30 -12.72 3.28
N VAL A 58 5.61 -12.51 2.16
CA VAL A 58 4.27 -13.00 1.83
C VAL A 58 4.28 -13.59 0.41
N LYS A 59 3.12 -13.96 -0.14
CA LYS A 59 3.01 -14.34 -1.55
C LYS A 59 3.33 -13.16 -2.47
N GLU A 60 3.78 -13.46 -3.69
CA GLU A 60 3.85 -12.46 -4.74
C GLU A 60 2.47 -11.80 -4.98
N VAL A 61 2.51 -10.49 -5.23
CA VAL A 61 1.34 -9.69 -5.57
C VAL A 61 0.71 -10.27 -6.83
N ASN A 62 -0.58 -10.58 -6.75
CA ASN A 62 -1.38 -10.98 -7.90
C ASN A 62 -2.40 -9.90 -8.26
N SER A 63 -3.09 -10.06 -9.39
CA SER A 63 -4.05 -9.06 -9.88
C SER A 63 -5.18 -8.77 -8.89
N LYS A 64 -5.59 -9.75 -8.07
CA LYS A 64 -6.66 -9.54 -7.06
C LYS A 64 -6.20 -8.63 -5.93
N ASP A 65 -4.91 -8.66 -5.60
CA ASP A 65 -4.33 -7.80 -4.58
C ASP A 65 -4.34 -6.33 -5.04
N ILE A 66 -4.00 -6.10 -6.31
CA ILE A 66 -4.10 -4.79 -6.95
C ILE A 66 -5.57 -4.35 -7.07
N ASP A 67 -6.45 -5.22 -7.58
CA ASP A 67 -7.88 -4.92 -7.73
C ASP A 67 -8.53 -4.57 -6.36
N PHE A 68 -8.13 -5.26 -5.29
CA PHE A 68 -8.55 -4.93 -3.93
C PHE A 68 -8.13 -3.51 -3.54
N ALA A 69 -6.85 -3.16 -3.70
CA ALA A 69 -6.37 -1.83 -3.40
C ALA A 69 -7.13 -0.78 -4.23
N LEU A 70 -7.26 -1.00 -5.54
CA LEU A 70 -8.01 -0.12 -6.43
C LEU A 70 -9.48 0.05 -6.02
N SER A 71 -10.13 -0.99 -5.49
CA SER A 71 -11.52 -0.91 -5.01
C SER A 71 -11.69 -0.05 -3.75
N LYS A 72 -10.63 0.08 -2.96
CA LYS A 72 -10.59 0.86 -1.71
C LYS A 72 -10.16 2.29 -1.95
N ILE A 73 -9.39 2.50 -3.01
CA ILE A 73 -8.90 3.79 -3.45
C ILE A 73 -9.98 4.43 -4.33
N GLY A 74 -10.20 5.73 -4.16
CA GLY A 74 -11.14 6.48 -5.00
C GLY A 74 -10.71 6.55 -6.47
N ILE A 75 -11.31 7.46 -7.22
CA ILE A 75 -11.01 7.63 -8.64
C ILE A 75 -9.56 8.14 -8.81
N PHE A 76 -8.75 7.38 -9.54
CA PHE A 76 -7.42 7.82 -9.97
C PHE A 76 -7.53 8.97 -10.97
N GLY A 77 -6.78 10.05 -10.71
CA GLY A 77 -6.57 11.14 -11.65
C GLY A 77 -5.74 10.71 -12.87
N ALA A 78 -5.66 11.60 -13.86
CA ALA A 78 -4.94 11.36 -15.10
C ALA A 78 -3.42 11.20 -14.94
N ASP A 79 -2.83 11.56 -13.80
CA ASP A 79 -1.42 11.37 -13.47
C ASP A 79 -1.15 10.02 -12.76
N ASN A 80 -2.12 9.11 -12.80
CA ASN A 80 -2.11 7.83 -12.07
C ASN A 80 -1.97 7.99 -10.56
N ARG A 81 -2.42 9.13 -10.02
CA ARG A 81 -2.47 9.34 -8.58
C ARG A 81 -3.91 9.43 -8.12
N ALA A 82 -4.21 8.72 -7.05
CA ALA A 82 -5.43 8.88 -6.29
C ALA A 82 -5.08 9.39 -4.90
N GLY A 83 -5.87 10.33 -4.40
CA GLY A 83 -5.86 10.64 -2.98
C GLY A 83 -6.67 9.59 -2.23
N LEU A 84 -6.22 9.24 -1.03
CA LEU A 84 -7.14 8.70 -0.02
C LEU A 84 -8.08 9.84 0.39
N GLU A 85 -9.40 9.62 0.37
CA GLU A 85 -10.35 10.68 0.71
C GLU A 85 -9.99 11.32 2.05
N ARG A 86 -9.93 12.66 2.07
CA ARG A 86 -9.65 13.47 3.26
C ARG A 86 -8.23 13.33 3.84
N THR A 87 -7.27 12.78 3.12
CA THR A 87 -5.85 12.78 3.54
C THR A 87 -4.93 13.36 2.46
N LEU A 88 -3.71 13.78 2.84
CA LEU A 88 -2.67 14.23 1.90
C LEU A 88 -1.91 13.05 1.24
N HIS A 89 -2.29 11.82 1.54
CA HIS A 89 -1.63 10.62 1.06
C HIS A 89 -1.98 10.37 -0.41
N ARG A 90 -0.95 10.02 -1.19
CA ARG A 90 -1.07 9.80 -2.63
C ARG A 90 -0.71 8.36 -2.92
N ILE A 91 -1.60 7.67 -3.62
CA ILE A 91 -1.30 6.34 -4.14
C ILE A 91 -0.98 6.51 -5.61
N SER A 92 0.27 6.19 -5.96
CA SER A 92 0.75 6.22 -7.34
C SER A 92 0.58 4.83 -7.93
N ALA A 93 0.02 4.76 -9.13
CA ALA A 93 -0.12 3.51 -9.86
C ALA A 93 0.60 3.57 -11.20
N ILE A 94 1.02 2.42 -11.71
CA ILE A 94 1.59 2.31 -13.05
C ILE A 94 0.50 1.74 -13.95
N ARG A 95 0.35 2.28 -15.16
CA ARG A 95 -0.52 1.69 -16.19
C ARG A 95 0.32 0.91 -17.18
N ASN A 96 -0.16 -0.27 -17.55
CA ASN A 96 0.41 -1.01 -18.67
C ASN A 96 0.06 -0.35 -20.01
N ARG A 97 0.64 -0.86 -21.11
CA ARG A 97 0.42 -0.31 -22.47
C ARG A 97 -1.03 -0.36 -22.95
N SER A 98 -1.89 -1.16 -22.31
CA SER A 98 -3.32 -1.23 -22.58
C SER A 98 -4.14 -0.28 -21.72
N GLY A 99 -3.50 0.57 -20.89
CA GLY A 99 -4.15 1.54 -20.02
C GLY A 99 -4.69 0.96 -18.71
N LYS A 100 -4.48 -0.33 -18.44
CA LYS A 100 -4.90 -0.97 -17.18
C LYS A 100 -3.88 -0.65 -16.09
N ILE A 101 -4.37 -0.30 -14.89
CA ILE A 101 -3.52 -0.15 -13.71
C ILE A 101 -2.97 -1.52 -13.31
N VAL A 102 -1.66 -1.58 -13.08
CA VAL A 102 -0.86 -2.77 -12.73
C VAL A 102 0.12 -2.48 -11.61
#